data_AF-A0A6S7D2Y4-F1
#
_entry.id   AF-A0A6S7D2Y4-F1
#
_cell.length_a   1.000
_cell.length_b   1.000
_cell.length_c   1.000
_cell.angle_alpha   90.00
_cell.angle_beta   90.00
_cell.angle_gamma   90.00
#
_symmetry.space_group_name_H-M   'P 1'
#
loop_
_entity.id
_entity.type
_entity.pdbx_description
1 polymer ?
#
loop_
_entity_poly.entity_id
_entity_poly.type
_entity_poly.pdbx_seq_one_letter_code
_entity_poly.pdbx_strand_id
1 'polypeptide(L)'
;MSTLAEIQRVGRTLADCFGAFSRQEQVLREELSRAQVGTSPQASDLLERRTRRFLVDGILRAFGWDADDAAAVREEARSSSATGEPLYFDYLGFASAIRTPVLIVEAKGADIDAPRPRNGAALSSLETAKLLVNEIAILKGSTSSSRVTAEWRGYLRDLRTYVQSLDSAGRATLRRVVITTGKWLVVFDDPIATFVADGLPDANSIYFFSSMEDIQAEVEQIYLLLHRRCLVDDIPLTTPVADALRWMRSDHVDGYLRALLVATTKSGARRRSYPTRSIYPALAIETEGRVFVVVDYDTPPVEEKMDVDDINYLLQAIQVKGTALESRMRSVIGAAATPKSLVAFAGLTISTADTLMRERVTVEAGSSAARAGIDPQWKRLVDVTGEAGADSEFVIITGEAWFYKLNEPLGPDCTYHLWRTAKDGGVTSDLTPISYTPESFTQDAQVRHCAHGDHRAVRDRRCQLDGIETHLCCRACVFEQVCWRNDRSPLPCPTIQLSTTAVEGPAEL
;
A
#
# COMPACT_ATOMS: atom_id res chain seq x y z
N MET A 1 0.61 -7.07 -19.99
CA MET A 1 0.91 -6.34 -21.24
C MET A 1 2.36 -5.90 -21.17
N SER A 2 3.10 -5.83 -22.30
CA SER A 2 4.48 -5.34 -22.28
C SER A 2 4.50 -3.82 -22.09
N THR A 3 5.53 -3.30 -21.40
CA THR A 3 5.74 -1.86 -21.17
C THR A 3 5.67 -1.04 -22.47
N LEU A 4 6.19 -1.60 -23.58
CA LEU A 4 6.15 -0.97 -24.90
C LEU A 4 4.71 -0.77 -25.42
N ALA A 5 3.82 -1.74 -25.23
CA ALA A 5 2.43 -1.63 -25.66
C ALA A 5 1.67 -0.56 -24.86
N GLU A 6 2.01 -0.41 -23.58
CA GLU A 6 1.45 0.64 -22.73
C GLU A 6 1.96 2.02 -23.14
N ILE A 7 3.28 2.20 -23.35
CA ILE A 7 3.86 3.46 -23.85
C ILE A 7 3.21 3.87 -25.18
N GLN A 8 3.05 2.93 -26.11
CA GLN A 8 2.37 3.19 -27.39
C GLN A 8 0.90 3.60 -27.21
N ARG A 9 0.20 3.01 -26.24
CA ARG A 9 -1.18 3.41 -25.91
C ARG A 9 -1.20 4.84 -25.36
N VAL A 10 -0.31 5.17 -24.42
CA VAL A 10 -0.18 6.52 -23.86
C VAL A 10 0.08 7.54 -24.97
N GLY A 11 1.04 7.27 -25.86
CA GLY A 11 1.36 8.14 -26.98
C GLY A 11 0.17 8.40 -27.92
N ARG A 12 -0.65 7.39 -28.21
CA ARG A 12 -1.88 7.59 -28.99
C ARG A 12 -2.89 8.47 -28.25
N THR A 13 -3.11 8.22 -26.97
CA THR A 13 -4.03 9.01 -26.15
C THR A 13 -3.60 10.48 -26.04
N LEU A 14 -2.30 10.75 -25.91
CA LEU A 14 -1.78 12.12 -25.92
C LEU A 14 -2.01 12.80 -27.27
N ALA A 15 -1.72 12.13 -28.39
CA ALA A 15 -1.95 12.68 -29.73
C ALA A 15 -3.43 13.04 -29.96
N ASP A 16 -4.35 12.16 -29.53
CA ASP A 16 -5.79 12.41 -29.61
C ASP A 16 -6.20 13.62 -28.76
N CYS A 17 -5.66 13.71 -27.53
CA CYS A 17 -5.90 14.82 -26.61
C CYS A 17 -5.40 16.16 -27.19
N PHE A 18 -4.16 16.21 -27.69
CA PHE A 18 -3.58 17.41 -28.30
C PHE A 18 -4.36 17.85 -29.55
N GLY A 19 -4.78 16.89 -30.38
CA GLY A 19 -5.62 17.17 -31.53
C GLY A 19 -6.99 17.73 -31.15
N ALA A 20 -7.62 17.18 -30.11
CA ALA A 20 -8.90 17.68 -29.60
C ALA A 20 -8.78 19.09 -29.01
N PHE A 21 -7.76 19.32 -28.18
CA PHE A 21 -7.51 20.63 -27.60
C PHE A 21 -7.22 21.69 -28.67
N SER A 22 -6.38 21.39 -29.66
CA SER A 22 -6.05 22.35 -30.73
C SER A 22 -7.29 22.82 -31.51
N ARG A 23 -8.22 21.89 -31.79
CA ARG A 23 -9.52 22.24 -32.42
C ARG A 23 -10.37 23.12 -31.51
N GLN A 24 -10.44 22.78 -30.22
CA GLN A 24 -11.23 23.53 -29.26
C GLN A 24 -10.65 24.92 -29.02
N GLU A 25 -9.33 25.04 -28.85
CA GLU A 25 -8.63 26.31 -28.66
C GLU A 25 -8.90 27.27 -29.82
N GLN A 26 -8.87 26.77 -31.06
CA GLN A 26 -9.20 27.58 -32.23
C GLN A 26 -10.62 28.14 -32.15
N VAL A 27 -11.62 27.30 -31.86
CA VAL A 27 -13.02 27.74 -31.69
C VAL A 27 -13.14 28.78 -30.58
N LEU A 28 -12.45 28.59 -29.46
CA LEU A 28 -12.47 29.52 -28.33
C LEU A 28 -11.85 30.87 -28.67
N ARG A 29 -10.72 30.88 -29.38
CA ARG A 29 -10.09 32.13 -29.83
C ARG A 29 -10.98 32.85 -30.83
N GLU A 30 -11.67 32.12 -31.70
CA GLU A 30 -12.67 32.70 -32.61
C GLU A 30 -13.86 33.28 -31.84
N GLU A 31 -14.42 32.58 -30.86
CA GLU A 31 -15.51 33.07 -30.00
C GLU A 31 -15.10 34.31 -29.20
N LEU A 32 -13.91 34.30 -28.58
CA LEU A 32 -13.36 35.43 -27.83
C LEU A 32 -13.08 36.63 -28.73
N SER A 33 -12.56 36.40 -29.94
CA SER A 33 -12.34 37.48 -30.92
C SER A 33 -13.65 38.11 -31.39
N ARG A 34 -14.74 37.33 -31.46
CA ARG A 34 -16.09 37.83 -31.76
C ARG A 34 -16.72 38.53 -30.56
N ALA A 35 -16.34 38.16 -29.33
CA ALA A 35 -16.87 38.71 -28.09
C ALA A 35 -16.15 39.99 -27.60
N GLN A 36 -14.96 40.33 -28.12
CA GLN A 36 -14.21 41.50 -27.65
C GLN A 36 -14.74 42.85 -28.17
N VAL A 37 -15.75 43.36 -27.45
CA VAL A 37 -15.73 44.72 -26.88
C VAL A 37 -15.58 44.54 -25.37
N GLY A 38 -14.37 44.73 -24.84
CA GLY A 38 -14.08 44.78 -23.40
C GLY A 38 -13.19 43.64 -22.87
N THR A 39 -11.93 43.95 -22.62
CA THR A 39 -10.97 43.09 -21.90
C THR A 39 -11.38 42.97 -20.43
N SER A 40 -11.84 41.79 -20.00
CA SER A 40 -12.17 41.49 -18.59
C SER A 40 -11.31 40.32 -18.06
N PRO A 41 -10.86 40.35 -16.79
CA PRO A 41 -10.17 39.25 -16.10
C PRO A 41 -10.88 37.89 -16.17
N GLN A 42 -12.19 37.89 -16.41
CA GLN A 42 -12.98 36.66 -16.57
C GLN A 42 -12.54 35.78 -17.75
N ALA A 43 -11.86 36.35 -18.77
CA ALA A 43 -11.42 35.60 -19.94
C ALA A 43 -10.20 34.71 -19.65
N SER A 44 -9.23 35.14 -18.83
CA SER A 44 -8.06 34.31 -18.47
C SER A 44 -8.47 33.16 -17.55
N ASP A 45 -9.33 33.41 -16.56
CA ASP A 45 -9.85 32.37 -15.65
C ASP A 45 -10.67 31.31 -16.41
N LEU A 46 -11.42 31.72 -17.43
CA LEU A 46 -12.15 30.81 -18.32
C LEU A 46 -11.20 29.97 -19.17
N LEU A 47 -10.09 30.53 -19.63
CA LEU A 47 -9.07 29.80 -20.39
C LEU A 47 -8.31 28.83 -19.49
N GLU A 48 -7.98 29.20 -18.26
CA GLU A 48 -7.32 28.31 -17.29
C GLU A 48 -8.20 27.10 -16.95
N ARG A 49 -9.45 27.32 -16.52
CA ARG A 49 -10.39 26.21 -16.22
C ARG A 49 -10.63 25.30 -17.42
N ARG A 50 -10.68 25.86 -18.64
CA ARG A 50 -10.84 25.07 -19.86
C ARG A 50 -9.55 24.34 -20.23
N THR A 51 -8.38 24.94 -20.02
CA THR A 51 -7.08 24.28 -20.25
C THR A 51 -6.92 23.07 -19.34
N ARG A 52 -7.25 23.22 -18.05
CA ARG A 52 -7.30 22.12 -17.08
C ARG A 52 -8.16 20.97 -17.60
N ARG A 53 -9.43 21.26 -17.87
CA ARG A 53 -10.42 20.24 -18.25
C ARG A 53 -10.19 19.56 -19.60
N PHE A 54 -9.74 20.30 -20.61
CA PHE A 54 -9.66 19.79 -21.99
C PHE A 54 -8.27 19.32 -22.41
N LEU A 55 -7.23 19.66 -21.64
CA LEU A 55 -5.85 19.30 -21.95
C LEU A 55 -5.17 18.59 -20.77
N VAL A 56 -5.11 19.23 -19.60
CA VAL A 56 -4.37 18.66 -18.46
C VAL A 56 -5.00 17.35 -17.98
N ASP A 57 -6.32 17.29 -17.80
CA ASP A 57 -7.03 16.06 -17.40
C ASP A 57 -6.78 14.91 -18.39
N GLY A 58 -6.75 15.23 -19.69
CA GLY A 58 -6.48 14.26 -20.75
C GLY A 58 -5.06 13.70 -20.68
N ILE A 59 -4.07 14.56 -20.41
CA ILE A 59 -2.69 14.17 -20.17
C ILE A 59 -2.58 13.30 -18.91
N LEU A 60 -3.15 13.75 -17.79
CA LEU A 60 -3.13 12.99 -16.53
C LEU A 60 -3.76 11.61 -16.71
N ARG A 61 -4.94 11.54 -17.34
CA ARG A 61 -5.62 10.27 -17.62
C ARG A 61 -4.79 9.37 -18.53
N ALA A 62 -4.09 9.91 -19.52
CA ALA A 62 -3.18 9.14 -20.37
C ALA A 62 -2.06 8.46 -19.56
N PHE A 63 -1.57 9.13 -18.50
CA PHE A 63 -0.57 8.59 -17.58
C PHE A 63 -1.14 7.79 -16.40
N GLY A 64 -2.44 7.48 -16.41
CA GLY A 64 -3.10 6.67 -15.38
C GLY A 64 -3.48 7.45 -14.12
N TRP A 65 -3.49 8.78 -14.18
CA TRP A 65 -3.95 9.69 -13.14
C TRP A 65 -5.33 10.22 -13.51
N ASP A 66 -6.39 9.48 -13.19
CA ASP A 66 -7.75 9.87 -13.56
C ASP A 66 -8.35 10.80 -12.49
N ALA A 67 -8.69 12.02 -12.88
CA ALA A 67 -9.33 13.00 -11.98
C ALA A 67 -10.76 12.60 -11.57
N ASP A 68 -11.40 11.72 -12.36
CA ASP A 68 -12.70 11.14 -12.02
C ASP A 68 -12.60 10.06 -10.93
N ASP A 69 -11.39 9.57 -10.63
CA ASP A 69 -11.10 8.65 -9.54
C ASP A 69 -10.45 9.38 -8.35
N ALA A 70 -11.27 9.71 -7.35
CA ALA A 70 -10.82 10.38 -6.13
C ALA A 70 -9.79 9.59 -5.30
N ALA A 71 -9.62 8.29 -5.54
CA ALA A 71 -8.56 7.48 -4.94
C ALA A 71 -7.22 7.61 -5.68
N ALA A 72 -7.24 8.00 -6.96
CA ALA A 72 -6.06 8.24 -7.77
C ALA A 72 -5.63 9.70 -7.74
N VAL A 73 -6.54 10.65 -7.92
CA VAL A 73 -6.27 12.10 -7.97
C VAL A 73 -7.38 12.87 -7.29
N ARG A 74 -7.03 13.93 -6.55
CA ARG A 74 -8.01 14.93 -6.10
C ARG A 74 -7.67 16.29 -6.69
N GLU A 75 -8.67 16.89 -7.32
CA GLU A 75 -8.64 18.29 -7.75
C GLU A 75 -8.86 19.23 -6.56
N GLU A 76 -8.26 20.43 -6.64
CA GLU A 76 -8.42 21.51 -5.64
C GLU A 76 -8.22 21.01 -4.20
N ALA A 77 -7.22 20.14 -4.01
CA ALA A 77 -6.98 19.48 -2.74
C ALA A 77 -6.53 20.50 -1.69
N ARG A 78 -7.26 20.55 -0.58
CA ARG A 78 -7.03 21.52 0.50
C ARG A 78 -5.87 21.09 1.39
N SER A 79 -5.01 22.05 1.72
CA SER A 79 -3.96 21.94 2.72
C SER A 79 -3.87 23.23 3.54
N SER A 80 -2.96 23.27 4.50
CA SER A 80 -2.65 24.47 5.29
C SER A 80 -1.16 24.72 5.24
N SER A 81 -0.76 25.98 5.04
CA SER A 81 0.64 26.39 5.11
C SER A 81 1.17 26.23 6.55
N ALA A 82 2.50 26.38 6.72
CA ALA A 82 3.11 26.43 8.05
C ALA A 82 2.56 27.58 8.94
N THR A 83 1.96 28.60 8.32
CA THR A 83 1.32 29.74 9.02
C THR A 83 -0.19 29.55 9.23
N GLY A 84 -0.76 28.43 8.79
CA GLY A 84 -2.19 28.09 8.93
C GLY A 84 -3.10 28.66 7.84
N GLU A 85 -2.54 29.25 6.77
CA GLU A 85 -3.33 29.76 5.64
C GLU A 85 -3.79 28.60 4.74
N PRO A 86 -5.01 28.65 4.19
CA PRO A 86 -5.50 27.60 3.31
C PRO A 86 -4.74 27.60 1.98
N LEU A 87 -4.22 26.43 1.60
CA LEU A 87 -3.58 26.17 0.32
C LEU A 87 -4.47 25.23 -0.50
N TYR A 88 -4.43 25.38 -1.83
CA TYR A 88 -5.16 24.52 -2.76
C TYR A 88 -4.19 24.01 -3.80
N PHE A 89 -4.00 22.70 -3.86
CA PHE A 89 -3.26 22.08 -4.96
C PHE A 89 -4.21 21.89 -6.13
N ASP A 90 -3.77 22.20 -7.35
CA ASP A 90 -4.60 21.97 -8.53
C ASP A 90 -4.93 20.49 -8.70
N TYR A 91 -3.91 19.64 -8.68
CA TYR A 91 -4.07 18.19 -8.62
C TYR A 91 -3.10 17.58 -7.61
N LEU A 92 -3.63 16.69 -6.77
CA LEU A 92 -2.85 15.88 -5.85
C LEU A 92 -3.11 14.40 -6.15
N GLY A 93 -2.08 13.69 -6.63
CA GLY A 93 -2.12 12.27 -6.94
C GLY A 93 -1.74 11.41 -5.73
N PHE A 94 -2.45 10.30 -5.52
CA PHE A 94 -2.33 9.46 -4.34
C PHE A 94 -1.92 8.01 -4.65
N ALA A 95 -1.24 7.40 -3.68
CA ALA A 95 -1.19 5.95 -3.56
C ALA A 95 -2.53 5.43 -3.00
N SER A 96 -3.18 4.51 -3.73
CA SER A 96 -4.56 4.07 -3.52
C SER A 96 -4.86 3.59 -2.09
N ALA A 97 -4.00 2.74 -1.51
CA ALA A 97 -4.29 2.05 -0.25
C ALA A 97 -4.25 2.94 0.99
N ILE A 98 -3.40 3.96 0.99
CA ILE A 98 -3.04 4.76 2.17
C ILE A 98 -3.31 6.25 2.02
N ARG A 99 -3.76 6.68 0.83
CA ARG A 99 -4.06 8.08 0.49
C ARG A 99 -2.92 9.04 0.82
N THR A 100 -1.68 8.60 0.65
CA THR A 100 -0.51 9.48 0.76
C THR A 100 -0.19 10.11 -0.59
N PRO A 101 0.21 11.39 -0.60
CA PRO A 101 0.53 12.09 -1.84
C PRO A 101 1.80 11.54 -2.49
N VAL A 102 1.74 11.33 -3.80
CA VAL A 102 2.84 10.82 -4.63
C VAL A 102 3.20 11.79 -5.75
N LEU A 103 2.21 12.52 -6.26
CA LEU A 103 2.36 13.47 -7.37
C LEU A 103 1.65 14.78 -7.01
N ILE A 104 2.31 15.91 -7.22
CA ILE A 104 1.66 17.24 -7.25
C ILE A 104 1.72 17.73 -8.70
N VAL A 105 0.59 18.21 -9.24
CA VAL A 105 0.55 18.89 -10.52
C VAL A 105 -0.07 20.26 -10.35
N GLU A 106 0.68 21.28 -10.71
CA GLU A 106 0.24 22.67 -10.79
C GLU A 106 -0.09 23.01 -12.25
N ALA A 107 -1.32 23.42 -12.51
CA ALA A 107 -1.82 23.69 -13.85
C ALA A 107 -1.97 25.19 -14.07
N LYS A 108 -1.45 25.68 -15.20
CA LYS A 108 -1.54 27.09 -15.62
C LYS A 108 -2.35 27.23 -16.90
N GLY A 109 -2.80 28.46 -17.19
CA GLY A 109 -3.51 28.78 -18.44
C GLY A 109 -2.66 28.50 -19.68
N ALA A 110 -3.28 28.03 -20.77
CA ALA A 110 -2.59 27.68 -22.02
C ALA A 110 -1.86 28.84 -22.72
N ASP A 111 -2.08 30.08 -22.27
CA ASP A 111 -1.46 31.31 -22.71
C ASP A 111 -0.21 31.69 -21.89
N ILE A 112 0.06 30.98 -20.79
CA ILE A 112 1.24 31.23 -19.96
C ILE A 112 2.51 30.74 -20.67
N ASP A 113 3.47 31.66 -20.83
CA ASP A 113 4.77 31.39 -21.43
C ASP A 113 5.56 30.32 -20.66
N ALA A 114 6.27 29.49 -21.41
CA ALA A 114 7.28 28.58 -20.89
C ALA A 114 8.38 29.32 -20.09
N PRO A 115 9.11 28.61 -19.19
CA PRO A 115 10.14 29.24 -18.39
C PRO A 115 11.28 29.77 -19.27
N ARG A 116 11.62 31.04 -19.09
CA ARG A 116 12.66 31.73 -19.87
C ARG A 116 13.39 32.80 -19.05
N PRO A 117 14.60 33.22 -19.48
CA PRO A 117 15.28 34.35 -18.87
C PRO A 117 14.47 35.64 -19.01
N ARG A 118 14.55 36.51 -18.01
CA ARG A 118 13.79 37.77 -17.93
C ARG A 118 13.90 38.63 -19.20
N ASN A 119 15.09 38.71 -19.79
CA ASN A 119 15.40 39.50 -20.98
C ASN A 119 15.99 38.64 -22.12
N GLY A 120 15.62 37.37 -22.21
CA GLY A 120 16.20 36.42 -23.16
C GLY A 120 15.17 35.64 -23.97
N ALA A 121 15.65 34.99 -25.03
CA ALA A 121 14.88 34.04 -25.82
C ALA A 121 14.64 32.74 -25.04
N ALA A 122 13.78 31.88 -25.59
CA ALA A 122 13.63 30.50 -25.11
C ALA A 122 14.98 29.77 -25.14
N LEU A 123 15.22 28.94 -24.12
CA LEU A 123 16.45 28.17 -23.95
C LEU A 123 16.22 26.69 -24.30
N SER A 124 17.30 25.94 -24.50
CA SER A 124 17.24 24.48 -24.58
C SER A 124 16.77 23.85 -23.26
N SER A 125 16.31 22.60 -23.28
CA SER A 125 15.79 21.93 -22.08
C SER A 125 16.76 21.91 -20.90
N LEU A 126 18.04 21.60 -21.15
CA LEU A 126 19.06 21.58 -20.10
C LEU A 126 19.40 22.98 -19.57
N GLU A 127 19.40 23.99 -20.42
CA GLU A 127 19.66 25.38 -20.01
C GLU A 127 18.48 25.95 -19.21
N THR A 128 17.25 25.59 -19.59
CA THR A 128 16.05 25.88 -18.81
C THR A 128 16.09 25.19 -17.45
N ALA A 129 16.48 23.91 -17.38
CA ALA A 129 16.68 23.22 -16.11
C ALA A 129 17.69 23.97 -15.22
N LYS A 130 18.85 24.36 -15.75
CA LYS A 130 19.87 25.16 -15.01
C LYS A 130 19.33 26.53 -14.56
N LEU A 131 18.51 27.17 -15.39
CA LEU A 131 17.84 28.42 -15.04
C LEU A 131 16.92 28.23 -13.82
N LEU A 132 16.13 27.16 -13.81
CA LEU A 132 15.23 26.82 -12.70
C LEU A 132 16.01 26.43 -11.43
N VAL A 133 17.08 25.64 -11.54
CA VAL A 133 17.99 25.33 -10.41
C VAL A 133 18.48 26.60 -9.73
N ASN A 134 18.96 27.57 -10.51
CA ASN A 134 19.46 28.84 -9.98
C ASN A 134 18.35 29.59 -9.22
N GLU A 135 17.16 29.70 -9.81
CA GLU A 135 16.06 30.40 -9.15
C GLU A 135 15.61 29.71 -7.85
N ILE A 136 15.53 28.38 -7.86
CA ILE A 136 15.20 27.60 -6.65
C ILE A 136 16.27 27.80 -5.57
N ALA A 137 17.55 27.85 -5.95
CA ALA A 137 18.63 28.15 -5.01
C ALA A 137 18.48 29.55 -4.38
N ILE A 138 18.02 30.55 -5.15
CA ILE A 138 17.71 31.88 -4.62
C ILE A 138 16.52 31.83 -3.66
N LEU A 139 15.47 31.07 -3.98
CA LEU A 139 14.33 30.86 -3.08
C LEU A 139 14.74 30.14 -1.78
N LYS A 140 15.79 29.33 -1.80
CA LYS A 140 16.41 28.69 -0.64
C LYS A 140 17.36 29.60 0.14
N GLY A 141 17.64 30.82 -0.33
CA GLY A 141 18.45 31.82 0.38
C GLY A 141 19.78 32.19 -0.28
N SER A 142 20.07 31.73 -1.51
CA SER A 142 21.23 32.20 -2.27
C SER A 142 21.15 33.70 -2.53
N THR A 143 22.28 34.41 -2.44
CA THR A 143 22.38 35.87 -2.67
C THR A 143 22.41 36.25 -4.16
N SER A 144 22.23 35.29 -5.06
CA SER A 144 22.22 35.54 -6.50
C SER A 144 21.01 36.39 -6.93
N SER A 145 21.17 37.17 -8.00
CA SER A 145 20.06 37.90 -8.60
C SER A 145 19.17 36.98 -9.43
N SER A 146 17.85 37.08 -9.28
CA SER A 146 16.87 36.32 -10.06
C SER A 146 17.01 36.56 -11.56
N ARG A 147 16.98 35.48 -12.34
CA ARG A 147 17.14 35.51 -13.81
C ARG A 147 15.88 35.15 -14.57
N VAL A 148 14.86 34.62 -13.90
CA VAL A 148 13.55 34.31 -14.50
C VAL A 148 12.60 35.51 -14.44
N THR A 149 11.44 35.40 -15.07
CA THR A 149 10.37 36.40 -14.92
C THR A 149 9.80 36.40 -13.49
N ALA A 150 9.23 37.53 -13.06
CA ALA A 150 8.66 37.65 -11.72
C ALA A 150 7.50 36.67 -11.47
N GLU A 151 6.75 36.37 -12.51
CA GLU A 151 5.66 35.40 -12.52
C GLU A 151 6.16 33.97 -12.28
N TRP A 152 7.15 33.51 -13.04
CA TRP A 152 7.77 32.20 -12.84
C TRP A 152 8.43 32.05 -11.47
N ARG A 153 9.01 33.13 -10.95
CA ARG A 153 9.50 33.17 -9.57
C ARG A 153 8.39 32.96 -8.54
N GLY A 154 7.19 33.50 -8.80
CA GLY A 154 6.00 33.24 -8.01
C GLY A 154 5.63 31.76 -8.04
N TYR A 155 5.51 31.17 -9.23
CA TYR A 155 5.15 29.76 -9.39
C TYR A 155 6.11 28.81 -8.66
N LEU A 156 7.43 29.05 -8.76
CA LEU A 156 8.42 28.23 -8.04
C LEU A 156 8.33 28.38 -6.51
N ARG A 157 7.92 29.57 -6.03
CA ARG A 157 7.68 29.80 -4.60
C ARG A 157 6.45 29.03 -4.13
N ASP A 158 5.38 29.02 -4.92
CA ASP A 158 4.15 28.32 -4.59
C ASP A 158 4.40 26.80 -4.54
N LEU A 159 5.08 26.25 -5.55
CA LEU A 159 5.52 24.84 -5.55
C LEU A 159 6.37 24.49 -4.32
N ARG A 160 7.32 25.35 -3.94
CA ARG A 160 8.11 25.13 -2.72
C ARG A 160 7.22 25.11 -1.48
N THR A 161 6.28 26.03 -1.38
CA THR A 161 5.33 26.12 -0.27
C THR A 161 4.45 24.88 -0.18
N TYR A 162 4.00 24.38 -1.33
CA TYR A 162 3.24 23.14 -1.48
C TYR A 162 4.00 21.91 -0.98
N VAL A 163 5.25 21.74 -1.40
CA VAL A 163 6.07 20.62 -0.94
C VAL A 163 6.37 20.72 0.56
N GLN A 164 6.57 21.94 1.08
CA GLN A 164 6.82 22.17 2.50
C GLN A 164 5.59 21.96 3.38
N SER A 165 4.37 22.22 2.87
CA SER A 165 3.12 22.06 3.62
C SER A 165 2.71 20.61 3.82
N LEU A 166 3.24 19.68 3.03
CA LEU A 166 3.03 18.25 3.26
C LEU A 166 3.58 17.84 4.61
N ASP A 167 2.88 16.93 5.28
CA ASP A 167 3.36 16.35 6.53
C ASP A 167 4.58 15.42 6.29
N SER A 168 5.09 14.84 7.38
CA SER A 168 6.26 13.96 7.31
C SER A 168 6.04 12.68 6.49
N ALA A 169 4.81 12.20 6.37
CA ALA A 169 4.49 11.01 5.59
C ALA A 169 4.34 11.37 4.10
N GLY A 170 3.62 12.45 3.81
CA GLY A 170 3.46 12.97 2.46
C GLY A 170 4.78 13.37 1.83
N ARG A 171 5.71 13.97 2.59
CA ARG A 171 7.07 14.25 2.08
C ARG A 171 7.88 12.99 1.79
N ALA A 172 7.67 11.91 2.55
CA ALA A 172 8.41 10.66 2.33
C ALA A 172 7.91 9.87 1.11
N THR A 173 6.64 10.08 0.72
CA THR A 173 6.01 9.39 -0.41
C THR A 173 5.97 10.23 -1.69
N LEU A 174 6.14 11.55 -1.61
CA LEU A 174 6.12 12.43 -2.78
C LEU A 174 7.27 12.06 -3.72
N ARG A 175 6.92 11.64 -4.94
CA ARG A 175 7.88 11.24 -5.98
C ARG A 175 8.03 12.28 -7.07
N ARG A 176 7.00 13.06 -7.38
CA ARG A 176 7.05 14.04 -8.48
C ARG A 176 6.33 15.32 -8.15
N VAL A 177 6.88 16.43 -8.63
CA VAL A 177 6.16 17.69 -8.75
C VAL A 177 6.19 18.09 -10.22
N VAL A 178 5.05 18.52 -10.73
CA VAL A 178 4.88 18.93 -12.12
C VAL A 178 4.27 20.31 -12.15
N ILE A 179 4.74 21.16 -13.05
CA ILE A 179 4.03 22.38 -13.45
C ILE A 179 3.87 22.38 -14.96
N THR A 180 2.67 22.71 -15.43
CA THR A 180 2.33 22.57 -16.85
C THR A 180 1.20 23.48 -17.28
N THR A 181 1.19 23.84 -18.56
CA THR A 181 0.02 24.39 -19.28
C THR A 181 -0.64 23.36 -20.18
N GLY A 182 -0.13 22.13 -20.17
CA GLY A 182 -0.38 21.09 -21.17
C GLY A 182 0.32 21.33 -22.51
N LYS A 183 0.70 22.57 -22.85
CA LYS A 183 1.52 22.89 -24.03
C LYS A 183 3.01 22.71 -23.79
N TRP A 184 3.45 22.97 -22.58
CA TRP A 184 4.79 22.69 -22.09
C TRP A 184 4.69 22.01 -20.73
N LEU A 185 5.74 21.29 -20.34
CA LEU A 185 5.75 20.47 -19.14
C LEU A 185 7.10 20.58 -18.44
N VAL A 186 7.09 20.90 -17.14
CA VAL A 186 8.28 20.81 -16.28
C VAL A 186 8.05 19.73 -15.24
N VAL A 187 8.94 18.75 -15.15
CA VAL A 187 8.89 17.66 -14.16
C VAL A 187 10.10 17.76 -13.24
N PHE A 188 9.84 17.82 -11.94
CA PHE A 188 10.85 17.71 -10.88
C PHE A 188 10.86 16.26 -10.37
N ASP A 189 11.94 15.55 -10.64
CA ASP A 189 12.12 14.11 -10.36
C ASP A 189 12.35 13.83 -8.86
N ASP A 190 13.13 14.67 -8.18
CA ASP A 190 13.27 14.62 -6.72
C ASP A 190 12.81 15.94 -6.10
N PRO A 191 11.51 16.08 -5.78
CA PRO A 191 10.97 17.34 -5.27
C PRO A 191 11.47 17.67 -3.86
N ILE A 192 11.85 16.68 -3.06
CA ILE A 192 12.36 16.91 -1.70
C ILE A 192 13.77 17.48 -1.76
N ALA A 193 14.67 16.85 -2.53
CA ALA A 193 16.00 17.41 -2.77
C ALA A 193 15.91 18.79 -3.44
N THR A 194 14.99 18.93 -4.40
CA THR A 194 14.82 20.17 -5.17
C THR A 194 14.32 21.32 -4.31
N PHE A 195 13.26 21.17 -3.53
CA PHE A 195 12.59 22.31 -2.87
C PHE A 195 12.85 22.44 -1.37
N VAL A 196 13.16 21.33 -0.68
CA VAL A 196 13.24 21.27 0.79
C VAL A 196 14.67 21.12 1.30
N ALA A 197 15.42 20.15 0.78
CA ALA A 197 16.76 19.84 1.28
C ALA A 197 17.73 21.03 1.09
N ASP A 198 18.73 21.12 1.96
CA ASP A 198 19.80 22.09 1.81
C ASP A 198 20.67 21.77 0.58
N GLY A 199 21.18 22.82 -0.09
CA GLY A 199 22.04 22.70 -1.26
C GLY A 199 21.37 23.01 -2.59
N LEU A 200 22.21 22.97 -3.64
CA LEU A 200 21.80 23.21 -5.03
C LEU A 200 21.08 21.98 -5.59
N PRO A 201 19.87 22.13 -6.15
CA PRO A 201 19.22 21.05 -6.88
C PRO A 201 20.08 20.55 -8.04
N ASP A 202 20.00 19.26 -8.37
CA ASP A 202 20.62 18.72 -9.58
C ASP A 202 19.79 19.12 -10.81
N ALA A 203 20.45 19.74 -11.80
CA ALA A 203 19.81 20.12 -13.05
C ALA A 203 19.35 18.89 -13.85
N ASN A 204 19.96 17.72 -13.66
CA ASN A 204 19.53 16.48 -14.32
C ASN A 204 18.24 15.90 -13.72
N SER A 205 17.81 16.38 -12.55
CA SER A 205 16.55 16.00 -11.92
C SER A 205 15.38 16.93 -12.29
N ILE A 206 15.60 17.86 -13.23
CA ILE A 206 14.57 18.78 -13.74
C ILE A 206 14.44 18.60 -15.24
N TYR A 207 13.30 18.09 -15.68
CA TYR A 207 13.01 17.81 -17.08
C TYR A 207 12.07 18.88 -17.63
N PHE A 208 12.40 19.44 -18.80
CA PHE A 208 11.58 20.44 -19.46
C PHE A 208 11.26 19.99 -20.90
N PHE A 209 9.96 19.89 -21.18
CA PHE A 209 9.41 19.64 -22.51
C PHE A 209 8.72 20.91 -22.97
N SER A 210 9.20 21.43 -24.09
CA SER A 210 8.98 22.82 -24.52
C SER A 210 7.70 23.02 -25.33
N SER A 211 7.16 21.97 -25.94
CA SER A 211 5.95 22.01 -26.76
C SER A 211 5.17 20.69 -26.69
N MET A 212 3.95 20.67 -27.25
CA MET A 212 3.15 19.43 -27.37
C MET A 212 3.84 18.40 -28.27
N GLU A 213 4.53 18.85 -29.33
CA GLU A 213 5.32 17.99 -30.20
C GLU A 213 6.50 17.36 -29.45
N ASP A 214 7.16 18.13 -28.59
CA ASP A 214 8.25 17.67 -27.73
C ASP A 214 7.73 16.64 -26.71
N ILE A 215 6.60 16.92 -26.06
CA ILE A 215 5.92 15.98 -25.15
C ILE A 215 5.55 14.68 -25.88
N GLN A 216 5.08 14.78 -27.12
CA GLN A 216 4.72 13.61 -27.93
C GLN A 216 5.95 12.80 -28.36
N ALA A 217 7.04 13.48 -28.74
CA ALA A 217 8.29 12.84 -29.15
C ALA A 217 8.96 12.09 -27.99
N GLU A 218 8.92 12.67 -26.78
CA GLU A 218 9.56 12.14 -25.58
C GLU A 218 8.60 11.33 -24.69
N VAL A 219 7.52 10.79 -25.25
CA VAL A 219 6.48 10.07 -24.48
C VAL A 219 7.04 8.92 -23.65
N GLU A 220 8.09 8.24 -24.12
CA GLU A 220 8.75 7.17 -23.37
C GLU A 220 9.40 7.69 -22.10
N GLN A 221 10.15 8.80 -22.18
CA GLN A 221 10.76 9.43 -21.02
C GLN A 221 9.70 9.93 -20.04
N ILE A 222 8.65 10.59 -20.55
CA ILE A 222 7.57 11.12 -19.71
C ILE A 222 6.78 9.97 -19.07
N TYR A 223 6.59 8.84 -19.77
CA TYR A 223 5.97 7.65 -19.19
C TYR A 223 6.75 7.17 -17.96
N LEU A 224 8.08 7.04 -18.05
CA LEU A 224 8.90 6.63 -16.91
C LEU A 224 8.86 7.65 -15.77
N LEU A 225 8.76 8.94 -16.10
CA LEU A 225 8.71 10.02 -15.12
C LEU A 225 7.35 10.13 -14.42
N LEU A 226 6.24 9.96 -15.14
CA LEU A 226 4.91 10.36 -14.69
C LEU A 226 3.88 9.25 -14.65
N HIS A 227 4.05 8.14 -15.36
CA HIS A 227 3.00 7.11 -15.38
C HIS A 227 2.75 6.57 -13.98
N ARG A 228 1.48 6.45 -13.58
CA ARG A 228 1.10 6.09 -12.20
C ARG A 228 1.77 4.80 -11.73
N ARG A 229 1.87 3.77 -12.58
CA ARG A 229 2.55 2.50 -12.27
C ARG A 229 4.06 2.59 -12.05
N CYS A 230 4.70 3.68 -12.49
CA CYS A 230 6.12 3.93 -12.25
C CYS A 230 6.35 4.67 -10.92
N LEU A 231 5.29 5.29 -10.37
CA LEU A 231 5.38 6.14 -9.18
C LEU A 231 4.66 5.56 -7.96
N VAL A 232 3.60 4.80 -8.21
CA VAL A 232 2.77 4.15 -7.20
C VAL A 232 2.96 2.67 -7.31
N ASP A 233 3.16 2.07 -6.15
CA ASP A 233 3.14 0.64 -6.03
C ASP A 233 1.70 0.11 -5.90
N ASP A 234 1.10 -0.25 -7.04
CA ASP A 234 -0.24 -0.83 -7.11
C ASP A 234 -0.24 -2.35 -7.30
N ILE A 235 0.92 -3.01 -7.22
CA ILE A 235 0.94 -4.47 -7.35
C ILE A 235 0.13 -5.04 -6.18
N PRO A 236 -0.86 -5.92 -6.39
CA PRO A 236 -1.64 -6.49 -5.29
C PRO A 236 -0.76 -7.25 -4.30
N LEU A 237 -1.22 -7.39 -3.06
CA LEU A 237 -0.54 -8.20 -2.05
C LEU A 237 -0.39 -9.65 -2.54
N THR A 238 -1.40 -10.18 -3.22
CA THR A 238 -1.41 -11.51 -3.83
C THR A 238 -0.88 -11.47 -5.26
N THR A 239 -0.16 -12.51 -5.69
CA THR A 239 0.33 -12.63 -7.06
C THR A 239 0.23 -14.09 -7.52
N PRO A 240 -0.30 -14.38 -8.72
CA PRO A 240 -0.29 -15.73 -9.28
C PRO A 240 1.14 -16.23 -9.53
N VAL A 241 1.36 -17.54 -9.38
CA VAL A 241 2.68 -18.18 -9.63
C VAL A 241 3.26 -17.81 -10.99
N ALA A 242 2.47 -17.84 -12.05
CA ALA A 242 2.94 -17.54 -13.40
C ALA A 242 3.46 -16.10 -13.53
N ASP A 243 2.84 -15.14 -12.82
CA ASP A 243 3.30 -13.76 -12.83
C ASP A 243 4.54 -13.60 -11.97
N ALA A 244 4.56 -14.15 -10.76
CA ALA A 244 5.75 -14.14 -9.90
C ALA A 244 6.99 -14.67 -10.63
N LEU A 245 6.88 -15.79 -11.37
CA LEU A 245 7.98 -16.35 -12.15
C LEU A 245 8.46 -15.47 -13.31
N ARG A 246 7.65 -14.51 -13.78
CA ARG A 246 8.01 -13.62 -14.91
C ARG A 246 8.87 -12.45 -14.47
N TRP A 247 8.63 -11.90 -13.28
CA TRP A 247 9.22 -10.64 -12.87
C TRP A 247 10.04 -10.72 -11.57
N MET A 248 9.79 -11.69 -10.69
CA MET A 248 10.62 -11.86 -9.49
C MET A 248 11.95 -12.50 -9.87
N ARG A 249 13.02 -11.94 -9.34
CA ARG A 249 14.38 -12.43 -9.55
C ARG A 249 14.98 -12.83 -8.22
N SER A 250 15.71 -13.95 -8.21
CA SER A 250 16.28 -14.50 -6.99
C SER A 250 17.38 -13.67 -6.35
N ASP A 251 18.05 -12.82 -7.12
CA ASP A 251 19.06 -11.88 -6.63
C ASP A 251 18.46 -10.73 -5.80
N HIS A 252 17.14 -10.49 -5.90
CA HIS A 252 16.45 -9.42 -5.19
C HIS A 252 15.56 -9.96 -4.04
N VAL A 253 15.59 -11.27 -3.77
CA VAL A 253 14.79 -11.90 -2.70
C VAL A 253 15.59 -11.90 -1.40
N ASP A 254 15.07 -11.17 -0.41
CA ASP A 254 15.62 -11.09 0.95
C ASP A 254 15.27 -12.32 1.80
N GLY A 255 14.25 -13.07 1.39
CA GLY A 255 13.84 -14.34 1.97
C GLY A 255 12.38 -14.63 1.72
N TYR A 256 11.88 -15.70 2.34
CA TYR A 256 10.48 -16.07 2.23
C TYR A 256 9.94 -16.69 3.51
N LEU A 257 8.62 -16.71 3.63
CA LEU A 257 7.86 -17.38 4.66
C LEU A 257 6.76 -18.21 3.99
N ARG A 258 6.27 -19.22 4.70
CA ARG A 258 5.03 -19.91 4.32
C ARG A 258 3.85 -19.03 4.70
N ALA A 259 2.84 -19.09 3.85
CA ALA A 259 1.63 -18.32 3.99
C ALA A 259 0.45 -19.12 3.43
N LEU A 260 -0.75 -18.55 3.59
CA LEU A 260 -1.99 -19.08 3.05
C LEU A 260 -2.86 -17.94 2.55
N LEU A 261 -3.63 -18.21 1.52
CA LEU A 261 -4.85 -17.47 1.24
C LEU A 261 -6.04 -18.29 1.76
N VAL A 262 -6.88 -17.67 2.57
CA VAL A 262 -8.07 -18.28 3.16
C VAL A 262 -9.30 -17.49 2.72
N ALA A 263 -10.22 -18.16 2.05
CA ALA A 263 -11.50 -17.60 1.62
C ALA A 263 -12.64 -18.37 2.29
N THR A 264 -13.58 -17.66 2.90
CA THR A 264 -14.79 -18.27 3.48
C THR A 264 -16.00 -17.93 2.62
N THR A 265 -16.61 -18.95 2.01
CA THR A 265 -17.80 -18.79 1.16
C THR A 265 -18.98 -19.55 1.74
N LYS A 266 -20.21 -19.18 1.32
CA LYS A 266 -21.42 -19.95 1.65
C LYS A 266 -21.67 -20.96 0.53
N SER A 267 -21.64 -22.24 0.87
CA SER A 267 -21.93 -23.37 -0.01
C SER A 267 -23.28 -24.01 0.34
N GLY A 268 -23.82 -24.83 -0.56
CA GLY A 268 -25.06 -25.59 -0.34
C GLY A 268 -26.32 -24.95 -0.95
N ALA A 269 -27.48 -25.58 -0.71
CA ALA A 269 -28.74 -25.12 -1.26
C ALA A 269 -29.24 -23.86 -0.54
N ARG A 270 -30.05 -23.02 -1.21
CA ARG A 270 -30.59 -21.77 -0.63
C ARG A 270 -31.30 -21.93 0.73
N ARG A 271 -31.88 -23.10 1.00
CA ARG A 271 -32.55 -23.43 2.27
C ARG A 271 -31.66 -24.15 3.28
N ARG A 272 -30.43 -24.52 2.90
CA ARG A 272 -29.44 -25.22 3.73
C ARG A 272 -28.04 -24.87 3.23
N SER A 273 -27.62 -23.63 3.52
CA SER A 273 -26.27 -23.18 3.26
C SER A 273 -25.37 -23.45 4.47
N TYR A 274 -24.12 -23.78 4.24
CA TYR A 274 -23.08 -23.96 5.25
C TYR A 274 -21.79 -23.29 4.75
N PRO A 275 -20.89 -22.86 5.63
CA PRO A 275 -19.68 -22.17 5.24
C PRO A 275 -18.68 -23.20 4.74
N THR A 276 -17.92 -22.85 3.72
CA THR A 276 -16.79 -23.64 3.24
C THR A 276 -15.59 -22.74 3.27
N ARG A 277 -14.51 -23.23 3.89
CA ARG A 277 -13.26 -22.51 3.95
C ARG A 277 -12.29 -23.13 2.96
N SER A 278 -12.00 -22.36 1.92
CA SER A 278 -11.03 -22.70 0.90
C SER A 278 -9.66 -22.18 1.33
N ILE A 279 -8.68 -23.08 1.38
CA ILE A 279 -7.31 -22.78 1.79
C ILE A 279 -6.38 -23.03 0.60
N TYR A 280 -5.69 -21.98 0.17
CA TYR A 280 -4.65 -22.06 -0.83
C TYR A 280 -3.29 -21.88 -0.14
N PRO A 281 -2.40 -22.89 -0.17
CA PRO A 281 -1.02 -22.70 0.24
C PRO A 281 -0.37 -21.57 -0.57
N ALA A 282 0.41 -20.74 0.10
CA ALA A 282 1.06 -19.59 -0.49
C ALA A 282 2.48 -19.43 0.05
N LEU A 283 3.28 -18.60 -0.63
CA LEU A 283 4.59 -18.18 -0.15
C LEU A 283 4.61 -16.67 -0.04
N ALA A 284 4.98 -16.14 1.13
CA ALA A 284 5.25 -14.73 1.28
C ALA A 284 6.74 -14.48 0.99
N ILE A 285 7.03 -13.77 -0.09
CA ILE A 285 8.38 -13.48 -0.55
C ILE A 285 8.69 -12.02 -0.21
N GLU A 286 9.78 -11.82 0.53
CA GLU A 286 10.33 -10.51 0.84
C GLU A 286 11.32 -10.11 -0.25
N THR A 287 11.11 -8.97 -0.91
CA THR A 287 11.97 -8.45 -1.97
C THR A 287 11.99 -6.92 -1.90
N GLU A 288 13.18 -6.35 -1.82
CA GLU A 288 13.41 -4.89 -1.80
C GLU A 288 12.56 -4.14 -0.74
N GLY A 289 12.40 -4.75 0.45
CA GLY A 289 11.61 -4.18 1.54
C GLY A 289 10.10 -4.28 1.38
N ARG A 290 9.61 -5.07 0.43
CA ARG A 290 8.18 -5.37 0.22
C ARG A 290 7.89 -6.86 0.33
N VAL A 291 6.68 -7.19 0.78
CA VAL A 291 6.15 -8.57 0.81
C VAL A 291 5.16 -8.80 -0.32
N PHE A 292 5.37 -9.87 -1.09
CA PHE A 292 4.41 -10.39 -2.05
C PHE A 292 3.99 -11.81 -1.68
N VAL A 293 2.69 -12.10 -1.77
CA VAL A 293 2.14 -13.40 -1.43
C VAL A 293 1.82 -14.14 -2.71
N VAL A 294 2.69 -15.09 -3.06
CA VAL A 294 2.54 -15.91 -4.24
C VAL A 294 1.55 -17.04 -3.96
N VAL A 295 0.44 -17.05 -4.69
CA VAL A 295 -0.66 -18.01 -4.55
C VAL A 295 -0.81 -18.83 -5.83
N ASP A 296 -0.99 -20.14 -5.67
CA ASP A 296 -1.25 -21.06 -6.78
C ASP A 296 -2.74 -21.18 -7.08
N TYR A 297 -3.30 -20.19 -7.77
CA TYR A 297 -4.72 -20.18 -8.16
C TYR A 297 -5.08 -21.25 -9.21
N ASP A 298 -4.09 -21.82 -9.90
CA ASP A 298 -4.30 -22.87 -10.92
C ASP A 298 -4.61 -24.24 -10.29
N THR A 299 -4.29 -24.40 -9.00
CA THR A 299 -4.52 -25.63 -8.25
C THR A 299 -5.77 -25.48 -7.37
N PRO A 300 -6.70 -26.46 -7.34
CA PRO A 300 -7.87 -26.40 -6.47
C PRO A 300 -7.48 -26.21 -4.99
N PRO A 301 -8.25 -25.43 -4.21
CA PRO A 301 -7.97 -25.24 -2.79
C PRO A 301 -8.08 -26.55 -2.01
N VAL A 302 -7.53 -26.54 -0.80
CA VAL A 302 -7.88 -27.52 0.23
C VAL A 302 -9.09 -26.99 0.98
N GLU A 303 -10.15 -27.77 1.08
CA GLU A 303 -11.35 -27.38 1.83
C GLU A 303 -11.26 -27.86 3.28
N GLU A 304 -11.37 -26.92 4.22
CA GLU A 304 -11.62 -27.25 5.63
C GLU A 304 -13.12 -27.48 5.82
N LYS A 305 -13.48 -28.71 6.19
CA LYS A 305 -14.85 -29.10 6.50
C LYS A 305 -15.09 -28.97 7.99
N MET A 306 -16.20 -28.33 8.36
CA MET A 306 -16.53 -28.01 9.76
C MET A 306 -16.76 -29.26 10.63
N ASP A 307 -17.34 -30.33 10.05
CA ASP A 307 -17.81 -31.52 10.78
C ASP A 307 -16.80 -32.68 10.80
N VAL A 308 -15.54 -32.43 10.42
CA VAL A 308 -14.51 -33.48 10.30
C VAL A 308 -13.39 -33.19 11.30
N ASP A 309 -13.26 -34.04 12.32
CA ASP A 309 -12.17 -33.96 13.32
C ASP A 309 -10.78 -34.29 12.76
N ASP A 310 -10.69 -34.72 11.50
CA ASP A 310 -9.45 -35.10 10.83
C ASP A 310 -8.65 -33.90 10.33
N ILE A 311 -8.11 -33.11 11.27
CA ILE A 311 -7.15 -32.06 10.94
C ILE A 311 -5.89 -32.64 10.29
N ASN A 312 -5.55 -33.90 10.56
CA ASN A 312 -4.30 -34.49 10.08
C ASN A 312 -4.35 -34.64 8.56
N TYR A 313 -5.48 -35.11 8.03
CA TYR A 313 -5.72 -35.11 6.60
C TYR A 313 -5.63 -33.70 6.00
N LEU A 314 -6.23 -32.70 6.67
CA LEU A 314 -6.16 -31.31 6.22
C LEU A 314 -4.70 -30.80 6.17
N LEU A 315 -3.95 -30.98 7.26
CA LEU A 315 -2.56 -30.58 7.38
C LEU A 315 -1.68 -31.27 6.33
N GLN A 316 -1.89 -32.57 6.11
CA GLN A 316 -1.16 -33.32 5.10
C GLN A 316 -1.47 -32.82 3.68
N ALA A 317 -2.74 -32.55 3.37
CA ALA A 317 -3.15 -32.03 2.07
C ALA A 317 -2.55 -30.64 1.79
N ILE A 318 -2.57 -29.75 2.79
CA ILE A 318 -1.93 -28.43 2.71
C ILE A 318 -0.42 -28.57 2.55
N GLN A 319 0.23 -29.44 3.34
CA GLN A 319 1.67 -29.66 3.25
C GLN A 319 2.11 -30.18 1.89
N VAL A 320 1.37 -31.13 1.30
CA VAL A 320 1.68 -31.67 -0.05
C VAL A 320 1.60 -30.57 -1.10
N LYS A 321 0.50 -29.80 -1.14
CA LYS A 321 0.32 -28.71 -2.10
C LYS A 321 1.31 -27.56 -1.87
N GLY A 322 1.54 -27.19 -0.62
CA GLY A 322 2.51 -26.16 -0.23
C GLY A 322 3.94 -26.54 -0.64
N THR A 323 4.36 -27.78 -0.37
CA THR A 323 5.69 -28.27 -0.78
C THR A 323 5.86 -28.30 -2.29
N ALA A 324 4.79 -28.61 -3.04
CA ALA A 324 4.81 -28.53 -4.49
C ALA A 324 4.96 -27.07 -4.99
N LEU A 325 4.25 -26.11 -4.38
CA LEU A 325 4.42 -24.68 -4.66
C LEU A 325 5.83 -24.19 -4.33
N GLU A 326 6.35 -24.53 -3.15
CA GLU A 326 7.72 -24.20 -2.72
C GLU A 326 8.75 -24.74 -3.73
N SER A 327 8.54 -25.97 -4.22
CA SER A 327 9.39 -26.58 -5.25
C SER A 327 9.31 -25.83 -6.60
N ARG A 328 8.11 -25.43 -7.04
CA ARG A 328 7.92 -24.65 -8.28
C ARG A 328 8.61 -23.28 -8.21
N MET A 329 8.63 -22.66 -7.03
CA MET A 329 9.20 -21.33 -6.83
C MET A 329 10.70 -21.33 -6.53
N ARG A 330 11.37 -22.50 -6.50
CA ARG A 330 12.81 -22.63 -6.17
C ARG A 330 13.74 -21.75 -7.00
N SER A 331 13.42 -21.50 -8.27
CA SER A 331 14.22 -20.61 -9.12
C SER A 331 14.17 -19.15 -8.67
N VAL A 332 13.09 -18.75 -7.99
CA VAL A 332 12.88 -17.40 -7.44
C VAL A 332 13.38 -17.31 -6.01
N ILE A 333 12.96 -18.23 -5.12
CA ILE A 333 13.33 -18.14 -3.68
C ILE A 333 14.79 -18.52 -3.40
N GLY A 334 15.45 -19.20 -4.34
CA GLY A 334 16.79 -19.76 -4.17
C GLY A 334 16.78 -21.23 -3.72
N ALA A 335 17.68 -22.01 -4.32
CA ALA A 335 17.72 -23.46 -4.13
C ALA A 335 18.00 -23.89 -2.68
N ALA A 336 18.78 -23.11 -1.93
CA ALA A 336 19.18 -23.40 -0.55
C ALA A 336 18.38 -22.61 0.49
N ALA A 337 17.42 -21.77 0.08
CA ALA A 337 16.65 -20.97 1.00
C ALA A 337 15.70 -21.85 1.84
N THR A 338 15.50 -21.45 3.09
CA THR A 338 14.54 -22.02 4.04
C THR A 338 13.58 -20.93 4.51
N PRO A 339 12.33 -21.27 4.89
CA PRO A 339 11.38 -20.27 5.34
C PRO A 339 11.86 -19.59 6.64
N LYS A 340 11.63 -18.28 6.76
CA LYS A 340 11.93 -17.53 7.99
C LYS A 340 10.89 -17.82 9.07
N SER A 341 11.30 -17.66 10.32
CA SER A 341 10.39 -17.71 11.46
C SER A 341 9.52 -16.46 11.56
N LEU A 342 8.35 -16.58 12.19
CA LEU A 342 7.46 -15.43 12.47
C LEU A 342 8.13 -14.35 13.33
N VAL A 343 9.07 -14.75 14.19
CA VAL A 343 9.81 -13.82 15.05
C VAL A 343 10.75 -12.93 14.22
N ALA A 344 11.34 -13.46 13.16
CA ALA A 344 12.22 -12.71 12.26
C ALA A 344 11.47 -11.81 11.27
N PHE A 345 10.18 -12.06 11.03
CA PHE A 345 9.37 -11.29 10.08
C PHE A 345 9.05 -9.89 10.60
N ALA A 346 9.16 -8.85 9.77
CA ALA A 346 8.80 -7.48 10.16
C ALA A 346 7.29 -7.23 10.22
N GLY A 347 6.49 -8.12 9.61
CA GLY A 347 5.04 -7.95 9.44
C GLY A 347 4.69 -7.51 8.02
N LEU A 348 3.42 -7.70 7.65
CA LEU A 348 2.86 -7.19 6.40
C LEU A 348 2.89 -5.66 6.41
N THR A 349 3.56 -5.11 5.40
CA THR A 349 3.59 -3.69 5.05
C THR A 349 2.93 -3.56 3.69
N ILE A 350 1.72 -2.98 3.67
CA ILE A 350 0.97 -2.80 2.40
C ILE A 350 1.60 -1.67 1.59
N SER A 351 2.41 -0.82 2.25
CA SER A 351 3.18 0.25 1.62
C SER A 351 4.39 0.66 2.44
N THR A 352 5.31 1.39 1.81
CA THR A 352 6.42 2.07 2.50
C THR A 352 5.90 3.08 3.53
N ALA A 353 4.74 3.70 3.31
CA ALA A 353 4.19 4.67 4.26
C ALA A 353 3.59 4.01 5.52
N ASP A 354 3.04 2.79 5.41
CA ASP A 354 2.62 2.01 6.58
C ASP A 354 3.81 1.70 7.49
N THR A 355 4.96 1.37 6.89
CA THR A 355 6.22 1.13 7.61
C THR A 355 6.65 2.38 8.36
N LEU A 356 6.69 3.52 7.67
CA LEU A 356 7.08 4.81 8.26
C LEU A 356 6.10 5.31 9.33
N MET A 357 4.81 5.04 9.19
CA MET A 357 3.82 5.37 10.23
C MET A 357 4.01 4.50 11.46
N ARG A 358 4.21 3.18 11.31
CA ARG A 358 4.42 2.26 12.45
C ARG A 358 5.70 2.58 13.23
N GLU A 359 6.78 2.95 12.54
CA GLU A 359 8.04 3.35 13.19
C GLU A 359 7.91 4.62 14.06
N ARG A 360 6.86 5.42 13.87
CA ARG A 360 6.72 6.75 14.48
C ARG A 360 5.68 6.87 15.58
N VAL A 361 4.83 5.85 15.80
CA VAL A 361 3.79 5.92 16.85
C VAL A 361 4.39 5.48 18.18
N THR A 362 4.76 6.44 19.03
CA THR A 362 5.00 6.15 20.46
C THR A 362 3.68 6.24 21.22
N VAL A 363 3.31 5.16 21.89
CA VAL A 363 2.12 5.16 22.76
C VAL A 363 2.37 6.06 23.96
N GLU A 364 1.58 7.12 24.10
CA GLU A 364 1.74 8.09 25.18
C GLU A 364 1.49 7.44 26.56
N ALA A 365 2.40 7.67 27.50
CA ALA A 365 2.33 7.10 28.83
C ALA A 365 1.02 7.48 29.54
N GLY A 366 0.31 6.47 30.06
CA GLY A 366 -0.97 6.66 30.77
C GLY A 366 -2.22 6.74 29.88
N SER A 367 -2.06 6.80 28.55
CA SER A 367 -3.18 6.73 27.59
C SER A 367 -3.94 5.40 27.67
N SER A 368 -5.17 5.35 27.15
CA SER A 368 -5.93 4.10 27.04
C SER A 368 -5.19 3.05 26.22
N ALA A 369 -4.40 3.47 25.22
CA ALA A 369 -3.53 2.58 24.44
C ALA A 369 -2.37 2.02 25.29
N ALA A 370 -1.74 2.84 26.13
CA ALA A 370 -0.70 2.39 27.07
C ALA A 370 -1.27 1.41 28.10
N ARG A 371 -2.46 1.71 28.64
CA ARG A 371 -3.16 0.87 29.63
C ARG A 371 -3.63 -0.45 29.03
N ALA A 372 -4.06 -0.44 27.76
CA ALA A 372 -4.42 -1.64 27.02
C ALA A 372 -3.20 -2.49 26.61
N GLY A 373 -1.97 -1.97 26.81
CA GLY A 373 -0.74 -2.64 26.40
C GLY A 373 -0.63 -2.77 24.88
N ILE A 374 -1.17 -1.82 24.12
CA ILE A 374 -1.03 -1.81 22.66
C ILE A 374 0.45 -1.66 22.34
N ASP A 375 0.99 -2.64 21.63
CA ASP A 375 2.36 -2.60 21.18
C ASP A 375 2.45 -1.83 19.85
N PRO A 376 3.15 -0.68 19.80
CA PRO A 376 3.36 0.04 18.54
C PRO A 376 4.17 -0.79 17.52
N GLN A 377 4.91 -1.81 17.97
CA GLN A 377 5.60 -2.77 17.11
C GLN A 377 4.77 -4.02 16.78
N TRP A 378 3.44 -3.95 16.94
CA TRP A 378 2.57 -5.07 16.61
C TRP A 378 2.68 -5.43 15.12
N LYS A 379 3.20 -6.62 14.86
CA LYS A 379 3.40 -7.16 13.52
C LYS A 379 2.06 -7.59 12.95
N ARG A 380 1.67 -7.04 11.81
CA ARG A 380 0.49 -7.54 11.09
C ARG A 380 0.85 -8.84 10.37
N LEU A 381 0.25 -9.96 10.74
CA LEU A 381 0.48 -11.26 10.10
C LEU A 381 -0.70 -11.72 9.25
N VAL A 382 -1.82 -11.02 9.38
CA VAL A 382 -3.07 -11.30 8.68
C VAL A 382 -3.58 -10.02 8.05
N ASP A 383 -3.94 -10.10 6.78
CA ASP A 383 -4.49 -8.97 6.02
C ASP A 383 -5.54 -9.47 5.02
N VAL A 384 -6.40 -8.57 4.59
CA VAL A 384 -7.26 -8.81 3.44
C VAL A 384 -6.43 -8.73 2.16
N THR A 385 -6.83 -9.43 1.09
CA THR A 385 -6.09 -9.37 -0.19
C THR A 385 -6.14 -7.99 -0.84
N GLY A 386 -7.20 -7.23 -0.57
CA GLY A 386 -7.47 -5.94 -1.20
C GLY A 386 -8.03 -6.06 -2.62
N GLU A 387 -8.35 -7.28 -3.09
CA GLU A 387 -9.01 -7.48 -4.37
C GLU A 387 -10.46 -6.98 -4.31
N ALA A 388 -10.92 -6.31 -5.37
CA ALA A 388 -12.24 -5.70 -5.41
C ALA A 388 -13.34 -6.77 -5.28
N GLY A 389 -14.14 -6.68 -4.22
CA GLY A 389 -15.21 -7.64 -3.92
C GLY A 389 -14.76 -8.89 -3.16
N ALA A 390 -13.52 -8.95 -2.69
CA ALA A 390 -12.92 -10.07 -1.96
C ALA A 390 -12.77 -9.79 -0.45
N ASP A 391 -13.72 -9.09 0.18
CA ASP A 391 -13.65 -8.67 1.60
C ASP A 391 -13.59 -9.85 2.60
N SER A 392 -13.85 -11.07 2.13
CA SER A 392 -13.79 -12.31 2.90
C SER A 392 -12.57 -13.19 2.57
N GLU A 393 -11.57 -12.63 1.91
CA GLU A 393 -10.31 -13.29 1.56
C GLU A 393 -9.15 -12.72 2.37
N PHE A 394 -8.45 -13.61 3.06
CA PHE A 394 -7.39 -13.26 3.97
C PHE A 394 -6.08 -13.93 3.60
N VAL A 395 -5.02 -13.13 3.54
CA VAL A 395 -3.64 -13.62 3.60
C VAL A 395 -3.28 -13.87 5.06
N ILE A 396 -2.68 -15.02 5.33
CA ILE A 396 -2.19 -15.41 6.66
C ILE A 396 -0.72 -15.84 6.53
N ILE A 397 0.20 -15.12 7.17
CA ILE A 397 1.62 -15.44 7.21
C ILE A 397 1.88 -16.39 8.37
N THR A 398 2.35 -17.61 8.10
CA THR A 398 2.52 -18.67 9.11
C THR A 398 3.98 -19.00 9.42
N GLY A 399 4.92 -18.35 8.75
CA GLY A 399 6.36 -18.50 9.00
C GLY A 399 6.87 -19.82 8.48
N GLU A 400 7.22 -20.74 9.37
CA GLU A 400 7.73 -22.06 9.00
C GLU A 400 6.61 -23.11 8.89
N ALA A 401 5.43 -22.83 9.44
CA ALA A 401 4.29 -23.74 9.37
C ALA A 401 3.52 -23.56 8.06
N TRP A 402 2.90 -24.63 7.56
CA TRP A 402 1.99 -24.56 6.41
C TRP A 402 0.55 -24.19 6.79
N PHE A 403 0.17 -24.34 8.06
CA PHE A 403 -1.17 -24.00 8.54
C PHE A 403 -1.15 -23.28 9.88
N TYR A 404 -2.15 -22.44 10.14
CA TYR A 404 -2.21 -21.66 11.38
C TYR A 404 -2.80 -22.45 12.57
N LYS A 405 -3.52 -23.54 12.32
CA LYS A 405 -3.97 -24.49 13.36
C LYS A 405 -2.91 -25.58 13.53
N LEU A 406 -2.53 -25.84 14.77
CA LEU A 406 -1.67 -26.96 15.14
C LEU A 406 -2.49 -28.25 15.21
N ASN A 407 -1.83 -29.40 15.01
CA ASN A 407 -2.48 -30.69 15.21
C ASN A 407 -2.97 -30.82 16.67
N GLU A 408 -2.08 -30.50 17.61
CA GLU A 408 -2.30 -30.55 19.06
C GLU A 408 -2.02 -29.19 19.72
N PRO A 409 -2.77 -28.82 20.78
CA PRO A 409 -2.49 -27.61 21.55
C PRO A 409 -1.14 -27.68 22.28
N LEU A 410 -0.48 -26.53 22.41
CA LEU A 410 0.74 -26.38 23.20
C LEU A 410 0.44 -26.38 24.71
N GLY A 411 1.13 -27.23 25.45
CA GLY A 411 1.05 -27.28 26.92
C GLY A 411 -0.02 -28.24 27.45
N PRO A 412 -0.40 -28.15 28.74
CA PRO A 412 -1.34 -29.07 29.35
C PRO A 412 -2.77 -28.89 28.83
N ASP A 413 -3.56 -29.96 28.94
CA ASP A 413 -4.98 -29.99 28.56
C ASP A 413 -5.79 -28.88 29.23
N CYS A 414 -6.66 -28.25 28.45
CA CYS A 414 -7.56 -27.21 28.91
C CYS A 414 -8.98 -27.74 28.96
N THR A 415 -9.61 -27.65 30.13
CA THR A 415 -11.00 -28.12 30.34
C THR A 415 -12.04 -27.20 29.67
N TYR A 416 -11.65 -25.98 29.29
CA TYR A 416 -12.52 -25.01 28.62
C TYR A 416 -12.63 -25.21 27.09
N HIS A 417 -12.16 -26.34 26.57
CA HIS A 417 -12.49 -26.79 25.22
C HIS A 417 -13.96 -27.26 25.10
N LEU A 418 -14.60 -27.58 26.23
CA LEU A 418 -16.01 -27.95 26.31
C LEU A 418 -16.84 -26.81 26.90
N TRP A 419 -17.85 -26.35 26.17
CA TRP A 419 -18.74 -25.25 26.55
C TRP A 419 -19.46 -25.53 27.85
N ARG A 420 -19.91 -26.77 28.05
CA ARG A 420 -20.57 -27.16 29.31
C ARG A 420 -19.67 -26.91 30.52
N THR A 421 -18.39 -27.27 30.43
CA THR A 421 -17.42 -27.05 31.50
C THR A 421 -17.14 -25.57 31.72
N ALA A 422 -17.03 -24.78 30.64
CA ALA A 422 -16.91 -23.33 30.75
C ALA A 422 -18.14 -22.69 31.40
N LYS A 423 -19.35 -23.18 31.08
CA LYS A 423 -20.61 -22.68 31.63
C LYS A 423 -20.72 -22.99 33.12
N ASP A 424 -20.41 -24.22 33.50
CA ASP A 424 -20.40 -24.65 34.91
C ASP A 424 -19.36 -23.85 35.72
N GLY A 425 -18.28 -23.40 35.07
CA GLY A 425 -17.29 -22.48 35.64
C GLY A 425 -17.68 -21.00 35.63
N GLY A 426 -18.85 -20.63 35.07
CA GLY A 426 -19.32 -19.24 35.02
C GLY A 426 -18.55 -18.32 34.07
N VAL A 427 -17.81 -18.87 33.10
CA VAL A 427 -16.88 -18.13 32.22
C VAL A 427 -17.27 -18.15 30.74
N THR A 428 -18.48 -18.60 30.39
CA THR A 428 -19.02 -18.54 29.01
C THR A 428 -19.68 -17.21 28.72
N SER A 429 -19.83 -16.86 27.44
CA SER A 429 -20.83 -15.84 27.06
C SER A 429 -22.25 -16.37 27.20
N ASP A 430 -23.21 -15.44 27.36
CA ASP A 430 -24.65 -15.70 27.29
C ASP A 430 -25.14 -16.22 25.93
N LEU A 431 -24.30 -16.15 24.88
CA LEU A 431 -24.58 -16.80 23.61
C LEU A 431 -24.59 -18.33 23.84
N THR A 432 -25.78 -18.93 23.76
CA THR A 432 -25.96 -20.38 23.66
C THR A 432 -25.07 -20.92 22.53
N PRO A 433 -24.62 -22.19 22.60
CA PRO A 433 -24.01 -22.87 21.48
C PRO A 433 -25.12 -23.13 20.45
N ILE A 434 -25.61 -22.08 19.81
CA ILE A 434 -26.27 -22.20 18.54
C ILE A 434 -25.18 -22.78 17.65
N SER A 435 -25.47 -23.92 17.05
CA SER A 435 -24.60 -24.86 16.35
C SER A 435 -23.85 -24.29 15.14
N TYR A 436 -23.66 -22.98 15.09
CA TYR A 436 -23.17 -22.26 13.94
C TYR A 436 -22.74 -20.83 14.31
N THR A 437 -21.43 -20.59 14.37
CA THR A 437 -20.89 -19.25 14.09
C THR A 437 -20.21 -19.33 12.72
N PRO A 438 -20.65 -18.56 11.72
CA PRO A 438 -20.05 -18.58 10.37
C PRO A 438 -18.53 -18.37 10.40
N GLU A 439 -18.03 -17.71 11.45
CA GLU A 439 -16.63 -17.36 11.66
C GLU A 439 -15.87 -18.37 12.54
N SER A 440 -16.36 -19.59 12.75
CA SER A 440 -15.65 -20.64 13.51
C SER A 440 -15.67 -21.99 12.79
N PHE A 441 -14.49 -22.49 12.44
CA PHE A 441 -14.30 -23.87 11.97
C PHE A 441 -13.61 -24.71 13.05
N THR A 442 -13.94 -24.41 14.31
CA THR A 442 -13.65 -25.24 15.48
C THR A 442 -14.93 -25.45 16.27
N GLN A 443 -15.29 -26.71 16.48
CA GLN A 443 -16.53 -27.12 17.13
C GLN A 443 -16.31 -27.38 18.63
N ASP A 444 -17.38 -27.23 19.40
CA ASP A 444 -17.36 -27.56 20.83
C ASP A 444 -16.81 -28.97 21.09
N ALA A 445 -16.09 -29.13 22.20
CA ALA A 445 -15.38 -30.34 22.59
C ALA A 445 -14.15 -30.72 21.74
N GLN A 446 -13.90 -30.07 20.59
CA GLN A 446 -12.64 -30.27 19.86
C GLN A 446 -11.48 -29.70 20.67
N VAL A 447 -10.32 -30.37 20.65
CA VAL A 447 -9.10 -29.93 21.37
C VAL A 447 -8.58 -28.55 20.92
N ARG A 448 -9.07 -28.02 19.79
CA ARG A 448 -8.70 -26.70 19.26
C ARG A 448 -9.76 -25.64 19.52
N HIS A 449 -10.89 -25.98 20.14
CA HIS A 449 -11.95 -25.04 20.45
C HIS A 449 -11.70 -24.37 21.80
N CYS A 450 -12.11 -23.11 21.95
CA CYS A 450 -12.08 -22.39 23.21
C CYS A 450 -13.46 -21.80 23.49
N ALA A 451 -14.14 -22.35 24.51
CA ALA A 451 -15.46 -21.91 24.93
C ALA A 451 -15.43 -20.79 25.99
N HIS A 452 -14.23 -20.32 26.38
CA HIS A 452 -14.07 -19.30 27.41
C HIS A 452 -14.50 -17.93 26.87
N GLY A 453 -15.67 -17.46 27.31
CA GLY A 453 -16.31 -16.25 26.83
C GLY A 453 -15.52 -14.98 27.12
N ASP A 454 -15.07 -14.80 28.36
CA ASP A 454 -14.33 -13.59 28.75
C ASP A 454 -13.02 -13.44 27.97
N HIS A 455 -12.41 -14.57 27.59
CA HIS A 455 -11.17 -14.58 26.84
C HIS A 455 -11.35 -14.01 25.43
N ARG A 456 -12.56 -14.01 24.85
CA ARG A 456 -12.81 -13.33 23.57
C ARG A 456 -12.64 -11.82 23.67
N ALA A 457 -13.06 -11.21 24.77
CA ALA A 457 -12.81 -9.78 24.99
C ALA A 457 -11.31 -9.48 25.16
N VAL A 458 -10.55 -10.42 25.73
CA VAL A 458 -9.09 -10.30 25.88
C VAL A 458 -8.37 -10.47 24.53
N ARG A 459 -8.93 -11.26 23.60
CA ARG A 459 -8.40 -11.44 22.25
C ARG A 459 -8.54 -10.19 21.38
N ASP A 460 -9.53 -9.34 21.67
CA ASP A 460 -9.73 -8.07 20.97
C ASP A 460 -8.41 -7.26 20.96
N ARG A 461 -7.96 -6.87 19.76
CA ARG A 461 -6.70 -6.12 19.52
C ARG A 461 -5.39 -6.85 19.83
N ARG A 462 -5.42 -8.13 20.23
CA ARG A 462 -4.21 -8.97 20.43
C ARG A 462 -4.11 -10.10 19.42
N CYS A 463 -5.25 -10.72 19.08
CA CYS A 463 -5.30 -11.91 18.25
C CYS A 463 -5.22 -11.58 16.75
N GLN A 464 -4.29 -12.19 16.03
CA GLN A 464 -4.15 -12.06 14.57
C GLN A 464 -5.32 -12.68 13.79
N LEU A 465 -6.00 -13.67 14.37
CA LEU A 465 -7.03 -14.47 13.70
C LEU A 465 -8.45 -14.11 14.12
N ASP A 466 -8.67 -13.04 14.87
CA ASP A 466 -9.98 -12.72 15.43
C ASP A 466 -11.07 -12.57 14.36
N GLY A 467 -10.73 -11.94 13.23
CA GLY A 467 -11.63 -11.80 12.07
C GLY A 467 -11.83 -13.06 11.22
N ILE A 468 -11.11 -14.15 11.51
CA ILE A 468 -11.14 -15.40 10.72
C ILE A 468 -11.72 -16.55 11.54
N GLU A 469 -11.34 -16.64 12.82
CA GLU A 469 -11.62 -17.80 13.67
C GLU A 469 -11.90 -17.37 15.12
N THR A 470 -13.18 -17.28 15.45
CA THR A 470 -13.65 -16.72 16.72
C THR A 470 -13.45 -17.64 17.92
N HIS A 471 -13.34 -18.96 17.73
CA HIS A 471 -13.25 -19.93 18.84
C HIS A 471 -11.98 -20.80 18.81
N LEU A 472 -10.97 -20.48 17.99
CA LEU A 472 -9.70 -21.20 18.06
C LEU A 472 -8.97 -20.97 19.38
N CYS A 473 -8.60 -22.07 20.02
CA CYS A 473 -7.74 -22.09 21.19
C CYS A 473 -6.38 -21.50 20.83
N CYS A 474 -5.95 -20.47 21.58
CA CYS A 474 -4.67 -19.81 21.35
C CYS A 474 -3.47 -20.78 21.45
N ARG A 475 -3.58 -21.84 22.25
CA ARG A 475 -2.56 -22.91 22.34
C ARG A 475 -2.52 -23.82 21.13
N ALA A 476 -3.61 -23.91 20.37
CA ALA A 476 -3.67 -24.65 19.11
C ALA A 476 -3.34 -23.77 17.89
N CYS A 477 -2.76 -22.59 18.10
CA CYS A 477 -2.48 -21.62 17.04
C CYS A 477 -0.98 -21.34 16.94
N VAL A 478 -0.45 -21.25 15.71
CA VAL A 478 0.96 -20.89 15.46
C VAL A 478 1.31 -19.47 15.93
N PHE A 479 0.31 -18.61 16.12
CA PHE A 479 0.50 -17.23 16.59
C PHE A 479 0.54 -17.08 18.11
N GLU A 480 0.51 -18.17 18.88
CA GLU A 480 0.52 -18.14 20.35
C GLU A 480 1.65 -17.24 20.88
N GLN A 481 2.88 -17.46 20.41
CA GLN A 481 4.04 -16.67 20.84
C GLN A 481 3.99 -15.22 20.37
N VAL A 482 3.36 -14.92 19.23
CA VAL A 482 3.29 -13.56 18.70
C VAL A 482 2.19 -12.74 19.40
N CYS A 483 1.01 -13.34 19.58
CA CYS A 483 -0.15 -12.67 20.19
C CYS A 483 0.03 -12.47 21.72
N TRP A 484 0.70 -13.41 22.40
CA TRP A 484 0.81 -13.41 23.86
C TRP A 484 2.21 -13.16 24.39
N ARG A 485 3.26 -13.36 23.56
CA ARG A 485 4.66 -13.19 23.96
C ARG A 485 4.94 -13.86 25.32
N ASN A 486 5.39 -13.06 26.29
CA ASN A 486 5.65 -13.48 27.67
C ASN A 486 4.45 -13.26 28.61
N ASP A 487 3.43 -12.50 28.18
CA ASP A 487 2.23 -12.21 28.98
C ASP A 487 1.15 -13.26 28.71
N ARG A 488 1.37 -14.45 29.26
CA ARG A 488 0.39 -15.57 29.24
C ARG A 488 -0.60 -15.50 30.40
N SER A 489 -0.46 -14.53 31.30
CA SER A 489 -1.35 -14.33 32.45
C SER A 489 -2.84 -14.21 32.09
N PRO A 490 -3.23 -13.68 30.91
CA PRO A 490 -4.63 -13.58 30.51
C PRO A 490 -5.19 -14.84 29.84
N LEU A 491 -4.35 -15.88 29.62
CA LEU A 491 -4.81 -17.13 29.02
C LEU A 491 -5.54 -17.97 30.10
N PRO A 492 -6.76 -18.47 29.81
CA PRO A 492 -7.53 -19.26 30.78
C PRO A 492 -7.00 -20.68 31.00
N CYS A 493 -5.87 -21.02 30.36
CA CYS A 493 -5.37 -22.37 30.29
C CYS A 493 -4.35 -22.63 31.43
N PRO A 494 -4.27 -23.87 31.98
CA PRO A 494 -3.39 -24.17 33.12
C PRO A 494 -1.94 -23.81 32.82
N THR A 495 -1.24 -23.15 33.74
CA THR A 495 0.13 -22.67 33.52
C THR A 495 1.05 -23.83 33.14
N ILE A 496 1.90 -23.64 32.12
CA ILE A 496 2.95 -24.60 31.78
C ILE A 496 3.94 -24.59 32.95
N GLN A 497 3.96 -25.65 33.76
CA GLN A 497 5.05 -25.84 34.70
C GLN A 497 6.31 -26.18 33.90
N LEU A 498 7.15 -25.18 33.65
CA LEU A 498 8.53 -25.44 33.22
C LEU A 498 9.21 -26.14 34.39
N SER A 499 9.37 -27.47 34.30
CA SER A 499 10.19 -28.20 35.27
C SER A 499 11.62 -27.70 35.16
N THR A 500 12.02 -26.86 36.11
CA THR A 500 13.41 -26.61 36.45
C THR A 500 13.95 -27.83 37.20
N THR A 501 14.00 -29.00 36.55
CA THR A 501 14.89 -30.06 37.00
C THR A 501 16.28 -29.64 36.57
N ALA A 502 17.00 -29.11 37.55
CA ALA A 502 18.41 -28.81 37.51
C ALA A 502 19.18 -29.96 36.85
N VAL A 503 20.00 -29.62 35.88
CA VAL A 503 21.16 -30.43 35.49
C VAL A 503 22.12 -30.35 36.67
N GLU A 504 21.94 -31.22 37.67
CA GLU A 504 23.04 -31.60 38.55
C GLU A 504 24.02 -32.38 37.67
N GLY A 505 25.10 -31.69 37.28
CA GLY A 505 26.25 -32.35 36.68
C GLY A 505 26.84 -33.39 37.64
N PRO A 506 27.51 -34.42 37.12
CA PRO A 506 28.14 -35.43 37.97
C PRO A 506 29.23 -34.77 38.82
N ALA A 507 29.12 -34.95 40.14
CA ALA A 507 30.19 -34.61 41.07
C ALA A 507 31.40 -35.52 40.80
N GLU A 508 32.58 -34.92 40.63
CA GLU A 508 33.86 -35.61 40.70
C GLU A 508 34.03 -36.23 42.10
N LEU A 509 34.10 -37.55 42.16
CA LEU A 509 35.19 -38.36 42.75
C LEU A 509 34.90 -39.86 42.58
#